data_AF-A0A950KY57-F1
#
_entry.id   AF-A0A950KY57-F1
#
_cell.length_a   1.000
_cell.length_b   1.000
_cell.length_c   1.000
_cell.angle_alpha   90.00
_cell.angle_beta   90.00
_cell.angle_gamma   90.00
#
_symmetry.space_group_name_H-M   'P 1'
#
loop_
_entity.id
_entity.type
_entity.pdbx_description
1 polymer ?
#
loop_
_entity_poly.entity_id
_entity_poly.type
_entity_poly.pdbx_seq_one_letter_code
_entity_poly.pdbx_strand_id
1 'polypeptide(L)'
;MSNGWGSMNLPREETTGRELPNRDMPDLQAGLLRHSLDAYAQTRDRCSHCDRSPLAGEQIFVCDGERIVCGLCISLEPNPPRVSRLVHGTEVGRTIRIVDRRCSQGRPAGIRART
;
A
#
# COMPACT_ATOMS: atom_id res chain seq x y z
N MET A 1 -34.38 20.54 44.30
CA MET A 1 -33.33 19.81 43.56
C MET A 1 -33.92 19.44 42.22
N SER A 2 -33.74 20.37 41.28
CA SER A 2 -34.03 20.30 39.84
C SER A 2 -32.63 20.34 39.20
N ASN A 3 -32.26 19.66 38.11
CA ASN A 3 -32.94 19.50 36.83
C ASN A 3 -32.50 18.14 36.24
N GLY A 4 -33.43 17.22 36.00
CA GLY A 4 -33.17 16.03 35.20
C GLY A 4 -33.23 16.40 33.73
N TRP A 5 -32.09 16.32 33.03
CA TRP A 5 -32.04 16.46 31.59
C TRP A 5 -32.81 15.30 30.95
N GLY A 6 -34.03 15.60 30.48
CA GLY A 6 -34.81 14.70 29.67
C GLY A 6 -34.04 14.36 28.40
N SER A 7 -33.72 13.08 28.23
CA SER A 7 -33.19 12.53 27.00
C SER A 7 -34.21 12.77 25.88
N MET A 8 -34.02 13.85 25.13
CA MET A 8 -34.63 14.02 23.82
C MET A 8 -34.07 12.92 22.92
N ASN A 9 -34.92 11.95 22.57
CA ASN A 9 -34.66 11.03 21.46
C ASN A 9 -34.62 11.86 20.17
N LEU A 10 -33.44 12.28 19.73
CA LEU A 10 -33.25 12.63 18.32
C LEU A 10 -33.40 11.34 17.51
N PRO A 11 -34.21 11.32 16.45
CA PRO A 11 -34.20 10.21 15.51
C PRO A 11 -32.80 10.11 14.91
N ARG A 12 -32.18 8.95 15.06
CA ARG A 12 -30.86 8.64 14.50
C ARG A 12 -30.99 8.75 12.98
N GLU A 13 -30.38 9.79 12.42
CA GLU A 13 -30.34 10.04 10.98
C GLU A 13 -29.89 8.77 10.26
N GLU A 14 -30.82 8.24 9.47
CA GLU A 14 -30.70 7.06 8.64
C GLU A 14 -29.73 7.40 7.51
N THR A 15 -28.44 7.23 7.80
CA THR A 15 -27.41 7.18 6.77
C THR A 15 -27.67 5.92 5.96
N THR A 16 -28.42 6.06 4.87
CA THR A 16 -28.52 5.04 3.81
C THR A 16 -27.15 4.95 3.14
N GLY A 17 -26.19 4.38 3.87
CA GLY A 17 -24.96 3.86 3.34
C GLY A 17 -25.34 2.78 2.35
N ARG A 18 -24.76 2.85 1.17
CA ARG A 18 -24.93 1.91 0.07
C ARG A 18 -24.51 0.51 0.55
N GLU A 19 -25.44 -0.24 1.11
CA GLU A 19 -25.21 -1.60 1.60
C GLU A 19 -25.04 -2.49 0.37
N LEU A 20 -23.78 -2.76 0.01
CA LEU A 20 -23.47 -3.75 -1.01
C LEU A 20 -23.96 -5.10 -0.46
N PRO A 21 -24.76 -5.87 -1.21
CA PRO A 21 -25.23 -7.16 -0.74
C PRO A 21 -24.01 -8.01 -0.41
N ASN A 22 -23.86 -8.36 0.87
CA ASN A 22 -22.79 -9.24 1.33
C ASN A 22 -23.03 -10.63 0.70
N ARG A 23 -22.39 -10.88 -0.44
CA ARG A 23 -22.30 -12.22 -0.99
C ARG A 23 -21.23 -12.95 -0.20
N ASP A 24 -21.65 -13.63 0.85
CA ASP A 24 -20.81 -14.57 1.58
C ASP A 24 -20.38 -15.67 0.58
N MET A 25 -19.16 -15.52 0.08
CA MET A 25 -18.52 -16.43 -0.86
C MET A 25 -17.17 -16.84 -0.28
N PRO A 26 -17.17 -17.59 0.84
CA PRO A 26 -15.97 -17.84 1.64
C PRO A 26 -14.89 -18.54 0.84
N ASP A 27 -15.27 -19.44 -0.07
CA ASP A 27 -14.31 -20.15 -0.92
C ASP A 27 -13.61 -19.24 -1.92
N LEU A 28 -14.35 -18.31 -2.55
CA LEU A 28 -13.73 -17.31 -3.43
C LEU A 28 -12.86 -16.35 -2.63
N GLN A 29 -13.32 -15.86 -1.49
CA GLN A 29 -12.55 -14.97 -0.63
C GLN A 29 -11.24 -15.62 -0.21
N ALA A 30 -11.29 -16.89 0.22
CA ALA A 30 -10.11 -17.67 0.58
C ALA A 30 -9.19 -17.91 -0.63
N GLY A 31 -9.76 -18.20 -1.81
CA GLY A 31 -9.00 -18.37 -3.05
C GLY A 31 -8.25 -17.10 -3.46
N LEU A 32 -8.93 -15.95 -3.44
CA LEU A 32 -8.32 -14.66 -3.72
C LEU A 32 -7.24 -14.29 -2.70
N LEU A 33 -7.51 -14.53 -1.41
CA LEU A 33 -6.54 -14.26 -0.35
C LEU A 33 -5.26 -15.09 -0.53
N ARG A 34 -5.38 -16.40 -0.78
CA ARG A 34 -4.21 -17.27 -1.04
C ARG A 34 -3.45 -16.79 -2.26
N HIS A 35 -4.12 -16.55 -3.37
CA HIS A 35 -3.48 -16.05 -4.58
C HIS A 35 -2.73 -14.73 -4.34
N SER A 36 -3.33 -13.79 -3.61
CA SER A 36 -2.68 -12.53 -3.25
C SER A 36 -1.48 -12.73 -2.33
N LEU A 37 -1.56 -13.62 -1.35
CA LEU A 37 -0.45 -13.93 -0.44
C LEU A 37 0.69 -14.67 -1.15
N ASP A 38 0.38 -15.58 -2.07
CA ASP A 38 1.37 -16.30 -2.87
C ASP A 38 2.11 -15.34 -3.82
N ALA A 39 1.38 -14.45 -4.48
CA ALA A 39 1.97 -13.39 -5.29
C ALA A 39 2.85 -12.47 -4.44
N TYR A 40 2.40 -12.11 -3.23
CA TYR A 40 3.18 -11.30 -2.29
C TYR A 40 4.46 -12.01 -1.85
N ALA A 41 4.37 -13.30 -1.49
CA ALA A 41 5.49 -14.12 -1.03
C ALA A 41 6.58 -14.26 -2.10
N GLN A 42 6.20 -14.42 -3.37
CA GLN A 42 7.14 -14.50 -4.50
C GLN A 42 7.91 -13.20 -4.75
N THR A 43 7.33 -12.05 -4.40
CA THR A 43 7.96 -10.73 -4.62
C THR A 43 8.79 -10.24 -3.43
N ARG A 44 8.78 -10.95 -2.30
CA ARG A 44 9.40 -10.49 -1.07
C ARG A 44 10.85 -10.96 -1.00
N ASP A 45 11.77 -10.01 -0.81
CA ASP A 45 13.14 -10.32 -0.46
C ASP A 45 13.18 -11.11 0.86
N ARG A 46 13.96 -12.19 0.92
CA ARG A 46 14.20 -12.98 2.14
C ARG A 46 15.68 -13.06 2.44
N CYS A 47 16.02 -12.97 3.71
CA CYS A 47 17.39 -13.13 4.15
C CYS A 47 17.82 -14.59 4.03
N SER A 48 18.93 -14.85 3.35
CA SER A 48 19.48 -16.20 3.14
C SER A 48 19.98 -16.88 4.42
N HIS A 49 20.15 -16.14 5.53
CA HIS A 49 20.61 -16.66 6.82
C HIS A 49 19.47 -17.00 7.78
N CYS A 50 18.59 -16.03 8.04
CA CYS A 50 17.54 -16.16 9.06
C CYS A 50 16.13 -16.36 8.49
N ASP A 51 15.99 -16.41 7.16
CA ASP A 51 14.74 -16.47 6.39
C ASP A 51 13.73 -15.33 6.68
N ARG A 52 14.11 -14.39 7.55
CA ARG A 52 13.37 -13.16 7.80
C ARG A 52 13.16 -12.44 6.48
N SER A 53 11.94 -11.97 6.28
CA SER A 53 11.64 -11.04 5.22
C SER A 53 11.90 -9.60 5.68
N PRO A 54 12.91 -8.90 5.13
CA PRO A 54 13.25 -7.54 5.54
C PRO A 54 12.06 -6.58 5.33
N LEU A 55 11.98 -5.55 6.17
CA LEU A 55 10.92 -4.56 6.17
C LEU A 55 11.28 -3.35 5.33
N ALA A 56 10.25 -2.60 4.90
CA ALA A 56 10.45 -1.31 4.25
C ALA A 56 11.33 -0.38 5.11
N GLY A 57 12.29 0.27 4.49
CA GLY A 57 13.27 1.14 5.16
C GLY A 57 14.48 0.40 5.73
N GLU A 58 14.48 -0.93 5.78
CA GLU A 58 15.68 -1.69 6.17
C GLU A 58 16.69 -1.76 5.03
N GLN A 59 17.98 -1.86 5.39
CA GLN A 59 19.04 -2.14 4.45
C GLN A 59 19.21 -3.65 4.25
N ILE A 60 19.31 -4.03 2.99
CA ILE A 60 19.68 -5.37 2.56
C ILE A 60 20.93 -5.32 1.70
N PHE A 61 21.67 -6.42 1.74
CA PHE A 61 22.95 -6.60 1.11
C PHE A 61 22.87 -7.75 0.13
N VAL A 62 23.30 -7.52 -1.10
CA VAL A 62 23.38 -8.54 -2.15
C VAL A 62 24.80 -9.08 -2.16
N CYS A 63 24.96 -10.35 -1.78
CA CYS A 63 26.22 -11.07 -1.76
C CYS A 63 26.38 -11.94 -3.02
N ASP A 64 27.44 -12.75 -3.07
CA ASP A 64 27.71 -13.63 -4.22
C ASP A 64 26.55 -14.59 -4.52
N GLY A 65 26.18 -14.66 -5.80
CA GLY A 65 25.09 -15.49 -6.29
C GLY A 65 23.70 -14.90 -6.02
N GLU A 66 23.56 -13.58 -6.02
CA GLU A 66 22.30 -12.84 -5.81
C GLU A 66 21.63 -13.11 -4.44
N ARG A 67 22.38 -13.68 -3.50
CA ARG A 67 21.90 -13.95 -2.15
C ARG A 67 21.68 -12.64 -1.41
N ILE A 68 20.49 -12.51 -0.83
CA ILE A 68 20.10 -11.33 -0.05
C ILE A 68 20.38 -11.62 1.43
N VAL A 69 21.02 -10.67 2.11
CA VAL A 69 21.34 -10.73 3.54
C VAL A 69 20.85 -9.45 4.21
N CYS A 70 20.18 -9.56 5.35
CA CYS A 70 19.72 -8.38 6.11
C CYS A 70 20.87 -7.76 6.93
N GLY A 71 20.71 -6.49 7.32
CA GLY A 71 21.71 -5.80 8.15
C GLY A 71 22.01 -6.42 9.52
N LEU A 72 21.18 -7.36 9.99
CA LEU A 72 21.46 -8.14 11.21
C LEU A 72 22.42 -9.31 10.96
N CYS A 73 22.38 -9.89 9.74
CA CYS A 73 23.17 -11.07 9.39
C CYS A 73 24.43 -10.72 8.59
N ILE A 74 24.61 -9.47 8.17
CA ILE A 74 25.76 -9.06 7.37
C ILE A 74 27.10 -9.27 8.10
N SER A 75 27.12 -9.18 9.43
CA SER A 75 28.31 -9.47 10.24
C SER A 75 28.72 -10.95 10.23
N LEU A 76 27.82 -11.85 9.78
CA LEU A 76 28.10 -13.28 9.64
C LEU A 76 28.56 -13.64 8.21
N GLU A 77 28.51 -12.69 7.27
CA GLU A 77 28.98 -12.91 5.91
C GLU A 77 30.50 -12.77 5.83
N PRO A 78 31.22 -13.80 5.34
CA PRO A 78 32.67 -13.74 5.22
C PRO A 78 33.14 -12.86 4.05
N ASN A 79 32.30 -12.69 3.02
CA ASN A 79 32.61 -11.88 1.84
C ASN A 79 31.91 -10.52 1.91
N PRO A 80 32.56 -9.45 1.42
CA PRO A 80 31.94 -8.14 1.36
C PRO A 80 30.74 -8.15 0.39
N PRO A 81 29.66 -7.43 0.73
CA PRO A 81 28.49 -7.35 -0.14
C PRO A 81 28.80 -6.59 -1.43
N ARG A 82 28.25 -7.07 -2.55
CA ARG A 82 28.43 -6.44 -3.87
C ARG A 82 27.69 -5.11 -3.96
N VAL A 83 26.48 -5.08 -3.39
CA VAL A 83 25.58 -3.92 -3.40
C VAL A 83 24.78 -3.89 -2.11
N SER A 84 24.54 -2.71 -1.57
CA SER A 84 23.53 -2.48 -0.53
C SER A 84 22.36 -1.69 -1.10
N ARG A 85 21.12 -2.08 -0.80
CA ARG A 85 19.92 -1.29 -1.13
C ARG A 85 18.94 -1.20 0.02
N LEU A 86 18.15 -0.14 0.04
CA LEU A 86 16.99 -0.04 0.91
C LEU A 86 15.85 -0.88 0.36
N VAL A 87 15.15 -1.56 1.24
CA VAL A 87 13.89 -2.22 0.92
C VAL A 87 12.82 -1.16 0.81
N HIS A 88 12.19 -1.11 -0.35
CA HIS A 88 11.10 -0.19 -0.63
C HIS A 88 9.78 -0.81 -0.15
N GLY A 89 8.91 0.01 0.44
CA GLY A 89 7.55 -0.40 0.76
C GLY A 89 6.80 -0.85 -0.50
N THR A 90 5.81 -1.72 -0.31
CA THR A 90 5.01 -2.24 -1.42
C THR A 90 4.15 -1.18 -2.10
N GLU A 91 3.94 -0.04 -1.45
CA GLU A 91 3.28 1.14 -1.98
C GLU A 91 4.17 2.02 -2.90
N VAL A 92 5.50 1.83 -2.87
CA VAL A 92 6.42 2.66 -3.67
C VAL A 92 6.15 2.43 -5.15
N GLY A 93 5.81 3.51 -5.87
CA GLY A 93 5.48 3.48 -7.29
C GLY A 93 4.06 2.99 -7.63
N ARG A 94 3.27 2.56 -6.64
CA ARG A 94 1.86 2.12 -6.82
C ARG A 94 0.83 3.21 -6.51
N THR A 95 1.28 4.44 -6.21
CA THR A 95 0.38 5.58 -6.01
C THR A 95 -0.34 5.92 -7.31
N ILE A 96 -1.67 5.79 -7.32
CA ILE A 96 -2.51 6.18 -8.45
C ILE A 96 -2.50 7.70 -8.58
N ARG A 97 -2.07 8.21 -9.74
CA ARG A 97 -2.25 9.62 -10.10
C ARG A 97 -3.61 9.80 -10.75
N ILE A 98 -4.52 10.48 -10.06
CA ILE A 98 -5.78 10.93 -10.67
C ILE A 98 -5.43 12.09 -11.60
N VAL A 99 -5.31 11.83 -12.89
CA VAL A 99 -5.21 12.86 -13.92
C VAL A 99 -6.63 13.34 -14.24
N ASP A 100 -7.06 14.44 -13.62
CA ASP A 100 -8.30 15.10 -14.04
C ASP A 100 -8.11 15.67 -15.45
N ARG A 101 -8.68 15.00 -16.44
CA ARG A 101 -8.67 15.44 -17.85
C ARG A 101 -9.61 16.62 -18.11
N ARG A 102 -10.48 16.99 -17.17
CA ARG A 102 -11.45 18.09 -17.35
C ARG A 102 -10.78 19.46 -17.30
N CYS A 103 -9.73 19.63 -16.49
CA CYS A 103 -8.93 20.86 -16.51
C CYS A 103 -8.11 21.07 -17.80
N SER A 104 -7.79 20.01 -18.55
CA SER A 104 -6.96 20.11 -19.78
C SER A 104 -7.70 20.51 -21.06
N GLN A 105 -9.03 20.68 -21.01
CA GLN A 105 -9.87 21.00 -22.19
C GLN A 105 -10.53 22.39 -22.13
N GLY A 106 -9.98 23.33 -21.35
CA GLY A 106 -10.45 24.72 -21.27
C GLY A 106 -9.94 25.62 -22.42
N ARG A 107 -10.70 25.67 -23.53
CA ARG A 107 -10.83 26.71 -24.60
C ARG A 107 -9.57 27.33 -25.27
N PRO A 108 -9.53 27.43 -26.62
CA PRO A 108 -8.49 28.16 -27.35
C PRO A 108 -8.60 29.69 -27.17
N ALA A 109 -7.45 30.34 -27.16
CA ALA A 109 -7.28 31.79 -27.06
C ALA A 109 -8.03 32.52 -28.18
N GLY A 110 -9.03 33.32 -27.80
CA GLY A 110 -9.87 34.10 -28.70
C GLY A 110 -9.53 35.59 -28.70
N ILE A 111 -8.79 36.01 -29.73
CA ILE A 111 -8.92 37.26 -30.52
C ILE A 111 -8.53 38.61 -29.87
N ARG A 112 -7.60 39.29 -30.55
CA ARG A 112 -7.10 40.66 -30.31
C ARG A 112 -8.19 41.72 -30.52
N ALA A 113 -8.22 42.76 -29.68
CA ALA A 113 -8.86 44.03 -30.01
C ALA A 113 -7.79 45.10 -30.27
N ARG A 114 -7.96 45.77 -31.41
CA ARG A 114 -7.19 46.88 -31.96
C ARG A 114 -7.99 48.16 -31.68
N THR A 115 -7.39 49.15 -31.05
CA THR A 115 -7.66 50.59 -31.24
C THR A 115 -6.57 51.36 -30.53
#